data_AF-A0A9W3AVG9-F1
#
_entry.id   AF-A0A9W3AVG9-F1
#
_cell.length_a   1.000
_cell.length_b   1.000
_cell.length_c   1.000
_cell.angle_alpha   90.00
_cell.angle_beta   90.00
_cell.angle_gamma   90.00
#
_symmetry.space_group_name_H-M   'P 1'
#
loop_
_entity.id
_entity.type
_entity.pdbx_description
1 polymer ?
#
loop_
_entity_poly.entity_id
_entity_poly.type
_entity_poly.pdbx_seq_one_letter_code
_entity_poly.pdbx_strand_id
1 'polypeptide(L)'
;MSTASDHVAQSSDNSSLSQPLRPSNDGRQLPSIPNSTPYSSRSQNGSRVGQALTNRGSNGYGPFFQEYSLMAEYHLLQQQKIPGVYVMPCAKTPLIWSGLIFIRQGLYQGGALRFSLSIPDNYPDGDCPKFVFEFPVFHPLVNPETGELDVKREFPRWRRNVNHLWQVIFYARRVFSKVETKSPSNPEAALLYQQDRELFEQKLSESLKLSKDRLYQPPVLDDPYALRFSPWNEAIHPDTKKQMMHLSQKCFQGFRHQSNESGSANPSDLGLSWMDPDQPNIFVKDESENN
;
A
#
# COMPACT_ATOMS: atom_id res chain seq x y z
N MET A 1 -70.64 44.07 -2.30
CA MET A 1 -69.98 44.05 -3.62
C MET A 1 -69.06 42.83 -3.61
N SER A 2 -69.57 41.64 -3.87
CA SER A 2 -69.79 41.02 -5.20
C SER A 2 -68.50 40.67 -5.93
N THR A 3 -68.24 39.36 -6.04
CA THR A 3 -67.81 38.56 -7.22
C THR A 3 -66.62 39.07 -8.05
N ALA A 4 -65.63 38.28 -8.51
CA ALA A 4 -65.73 36.95 -9.10
C ALA A 4 -64.33 36.29 -9.23
N SER A 5 -64.33 34.98 -9.37
CA SER A 5 -63.25 34.14 -9.91
C SER A 5 -62.92 34.48 -11.36
N ASP A 6 -61.68 34.21 -11.79
CA ASP A 6 -61.46 33.63 -13.12
C ASP A 6 -60.18 32.77 -13.20
N HIS A 7 -60.28 31.79 -14.09
CA HIS A 7 -59.48 30.58 -14.27
C HIS A 7 -58.38 30.75 -15.34
N VAL A 8 -57.31 29.95 -15.21
CA VAL A 8 -56.55 29.22 -16.27
C VAL A 8 -55.69 30.03 -17.27
N ALA A 9 -54.38 29.75 -17.26
CA ALA A 9 -53.68 29.11 -18.40
C ALA A 9 -52.25 28.70 -18.03
N GLN A 10 -51.97 27.40 -18.16
CA GLN A 10 -50.63 26.83 -18.28
C GLN A 10 -50.02 27.28 -19.63
N SER A 11 -48.76 27.73 -19.62
CA SER A 11 -47.92 27.74 -20.81
C SER A 11 -46.56 27.15 -20.47
N SER A 12 -46.38 25.94 -20.98
CA SER A 12 -45.17 25.14 -20.96
C SER A 12 -44.18 25.68 -21.99
N ASP A 13 -43.16 26.42 -21.57
CA ASP A 13 -42.00 26.70 -22.43
C ASP A 13 -40.82 25.84 -21.98
N ASN A 14 -40.83 24.62 -22.50
CA ASN A 14 -39.70 23.70 -22.50
C ASN A 14 -38.73 24.15 -23.62
N SER A 15 -37.95 25.20 -23.38
CA SER A 15 -36.91 25.62 -24.31
C SER A 15 -35.71 24.69 -24.19
N SER A 16 -35.76 23.59 -24.93
CA SER A 16 -34.59 22.79 -25.30
C SER A 16 -33.57 23.69 -26.00
N LEU A 17 -32.51 24.09 -25.29
CA LEU A 17 -31.34 24.73 -25.87
C LEU A 17 -30.62 23.70 -26.76
N SER A 18 -31.03 23.65 -28.02
CA SER A 18 -30.34 22.98 -29.11
C SER A 18 -28.92 23.53 -29.25
N GLN A 19 -27.93 22.64 -29.11
CA GLN A 19 -26.53 22.95 -29.39
C GLN A 19 -26.36 23.35 -30.86
N PRO A 20 -25.57 24.38 -31.18
CA PRO A 20 -25.33 24.75 -32.57
C PRO A 20 -24.42 23.70 -33.26
N LEU A 21 -24.91 23.18 -34.38
CA LEU A 21 -24.14 22.40 -35.34
C LEU A 21 -22.95 23.25 -35.84
N ARG A 22 -21.71 22.78 -35.64
CA ARG A 22 -20.51 23.33 -36.31
C ARG A 22 -20.00 22.36 -37.37
N PRO A 23 -19.58 22.86 -38.55
CA PRO A 23 -19.04 22.04 -39.63
C PRO A 23 -17.57 21.65 -39.40
N SER A 24 -17.13 20.70 -40.23
CA SER A 24 -16.12 19.67 -40.02
C SER A 24 -14.64 20.06 -39.98
N ASN A 25 -13.88 19.09 -39.44
CA ASN A 25 -12.57 18.55 -39.86
C ASN A 25 -11.28 18.94 -39.11
N ASP A 26 -10.54 17.88 -38.75
CA ASP A 26 -9.15 17.77 -38.31
C ASP A 26 -8.71 18.41 -36.98
N GLY A 27 -8.71 17.58 -35.94
CA GLY A 27 -7.95 17.84 -34.71
C GLY A 27 -8.49 17.03 -33.54
N ARG A 28 -7.79 15.93 -33.19
CA ARG A 28 -7.94 15.11 -31.97
C ARG A 28 -9.25 15.33 -31.21
N GLN A 29 -10.31 14.61 -31.60
CA GLN A 29 -11.54 14.58 -30.82
C GLN A 29 -11.23 13.99 -29.44
N LEU A 30 -11.61 14.72 -28.39
CA LEU A 30 -11.63 14.16 -27.04
C LEU A 30 -12.64 12.99 -27.03
N PRO A 31 -12.32 11.87 -26.37
CA PRO A 31 -13.25 10.76 -26.24
C PRO A 31 -14.57 11.26 -25.63
N SER A 32 -15.69 10.74 -26.15
CA SER A 32 -17.03 11.10 -25.70
C SER A 32 -17.12 11.00 -24.18
N ILE A 33 -17.78 11.99 -23.55
CA ILE A 33 -18.03 11.98 -22.11
C ILE A 33 -18.80 10.70 -21.78
N PRO A 34 -18.24 9.78 -20.99
CA PRO A 34 -18.97 8.60 -20.57
C PRO A 34 -20.20 9.08 -19.82
N ASN A 35 -21.36 8.59 -20.23
CA ASN A 35 -22.59 8.83 -19.50
C ASN A 35 -22.33 8.49 -18.03
N SER A 36 -22.77 9.35 -17.13
CA SER A 36 -22.76 9.13 -15.69
C SER A 36 -23.72 7.99 -15.34
N THR A 37 -23.44 6.78 -15.80
CA THR A 37 -24.00 5.56 -15.25
C THR A 37 -23.20 5.30 -13.98
N PRO A 38 -23.81 5.42 -12.78
CA PRO A 38 -23.13 4.96 -11.58
C PRO A 38 -22.76 3.49 -11.82
N TYR A 39 -21.48 3.18 -11.62
CA TYR A 39 -21.03 1.80 -11.56
C TYR A 39 -21.67 1.18 -10.31
N SER A 40 -22.87 0.63 -10.47
CA SER A 40 -23.46 -0.24 -9.45
C SER A 40 -22.60 -1.50 -9.41
N SER A 41 -21.64 -1.54 -8.49
CA SER A 41 -21.29 -2.82 -7.89
C SER A 41 -22.60 -3.42 -7.40
N ARG A 42 -22.97 -4.58 -7.97
CA ARG A 42 -24.23 -5.26 -7.66
C ARG A 42 -24.13 -5.82 -6.23
N SER A 43 -24.30 -4.96 -5.24
CA SER A 43 -24.56 -5.36 -3.86
C SER A 43 -26.06 -5.61 -3.73
N GLN A 44 -26.44 -6.88 -3.63
CA GLN A 44 -27.76 -7.23 -3.12
C GLN A 44 -27.77 -6.96 -1.61
N ASN A 45 -28.25 -5.77 -1.22
CA ASN A 45 -29.16 -5.61 -0.10
C ASN A 45 -29.57 -4.14 0.05
N GLY A 46 -30.87 -3.91 0.08
CA GLY A 46 -31.46 -2.58 0.14
C GLY A 46 -31.28 -1.94 1.52
N SER A 47 -30.86 -0.68 1.51
CA SER A 47 -31.26 0.37 2.45
C SER A 47 -30.86 1.72 1.85
N ARG A 48 -31.85 2.50 1.44
CA ARG A 48 -31.66 3.85 0.87
C ARG A 48 -31.32 4.83 1.99
N VAL A 49 -30.08 5.30 2.05
CA VAL A 49 -29.71 6.52 2.77
C VAL A 49 -29.25 7.54 1.72
N GLY A 50 -29.92 8.68 1.65
CA GLY A 50 -29.65 9.73 0.67
C GLY A 50 -28.24 10.26 0.81
N GLN A 51 -27.42 10.06 -0.22
CA GLN A 51 -26.09 10.67 -0.31
C GLN A 51 -26.21 12.03 -1.02
N ALA A 52 -25.91 13.09 -0.26
CA ALA A 52 -25.64 14.40 -0.80
C ALA A 52 -24.34 14.33 -1.62
N LEU A 53 -24.48 14.29 -2.94
CA LEU A 53 -23.37 14.46 -3.86
C LEU A 53 -22.83 15.88 -3.68
N THR A 54 -21.58 16.00 -3.26
CA THR A 54 -20.88 17.28 -3.25
C THR A 54 -20.77 17.78 -4.68
N ASN A 55 -21.52 18.84 -4.94
CA ASN A 55 -21.69 19.45 -6.24
C ASN A 55 -20.42 20.21 -6.62
N ARG A 56 -19.42 19.53 -7.19
CA ARG A 56 -18.28 20.16 -7.88
C ARG A 56 -17.86 19.35 -9.10
N GLY A 57 -18.39 19.75 -10.27
CA GLY A 57 -17.66 19.77 -11.54
C GLY A 57 -17.15 18.45 -12.13
N SER A 58 -17.48 17.29 -11.60
CA SER A 58 -17.09 16.02 -12.21
C SER A 58 -18.21 15.54 -13.12
N ASN A 59 -18.11 15.90 -14.40
CA ASN A 59 -18.59 15.04 -15.50
C ASN A 59 -18.25 13.58 -15.14
N GLY A 60 -19.01 12.58 -15.58
CA GLY A 60 -18.96 11.15 -15.18
C GLY A 60 -17.59 10.43 -15.15
N TYR A 61 -16.49 11.15 -15.33
CA TYR A 61 -15.10 10.73 -15.19
C TYR A 61 -14.56 10.61 -13.76
N GLY A 62 -15.29 10.99 -12.71
CA GLY A 62 -14.86 10.85 -11.32
C GLY A 62 -14.21 9.48 -11.01
N PRO A 63 -14.83 8.35 -11.40
CA PRO A 63 -14.25 7.02 -11.24
C PRO A 63 -12.90 6.82 -11.95
N PHE A 64 -12.73 7.33 -13.17
CA PHE A 64 -11.44 7.20 -13.88
C PHE A 64 -10.34 7.99 -13.17
N PHE A 65 -10.63 9.22 -12.71
CA PHE A 65 -9.64 10.00 -11.95
C PHE A 65 -9.23 9.31 -10.66
N GLN A 66 -10.16 8.64 -9.98
CA GLN A 66 -9.86 7.84 -8.80
C GLN A 66 -8.98 6.64 -9.18
N GLU A 67 -9.32 5.90 -10.22
CA GLU A 67 -8.52 4.76 -10.69
C GLU A 67 -7.10 5.20 -11.07
N TYR A 68 -6.95 6.27 -11.84
CA TYR A 68 -5.64 6.84 -12.17
C TYR A 68 -4.86 7.26 -10.92
N SER A 69 -5.53 7.83 -9.91
CA SER A 69 -4.90 8.19 -8.64
C SER A 69 -4.37 6.94 -7.92
N LEU A 70 -5.16 5.86 -7.88
CA LEU A 70 -4.76 4.59 -7.26
C LEU A 70 -3.61 3.91 -8.01
N MET A 71 -3.62 3.95 -9.34
CA MET A 71 -2.51 3.44 -10.16
C MET A 71 -1.23 4.23 -9.92
N ALA A 72 -1.32 5.56 -9.82
CA ALA A 72 -0.18 6.43 -9.50
C ALA A 72 0.38 6.11 -8.11
N GLU A 73 -0.47 5.93 -7.10
CA GLU A 73 -0.05 5.50 -5.76
C GLU A 73 0.65 4.15 -5.76
N TYR A 74 0.13 3.18 -6.52
CA TYR A 74 0.76 1.86 -6.62
C TYR A 74 2.14 1.96 -7.29
N HIS A 75 2.28 2.79 -8.32
CA HIS A 75 3.56 3.07 -8.94
C HIS A 75 4.54 3.73 -7.96
N LEU A 76 4.09 4.71 -7.17
CA LEU A 76 4.89 5.34 -6.13
C LEU A 76 5.35 4.33 -5.08
N LEU A 77 4.48 3.42 -4.64
CA LEU A 77 4.82 2.34 -3.71
C LEU A 77 5.94 1.45 -4.27
N GLN A 78 5.86 1.06 -5.55
CA GLN A 78 6.91 0.27 -6.20
C GLN A 78 8.27 0.99 -6.23
N GLN A 79 8.27 2.32 -6.42
CA GLN A 79 9.48 3.12 -6.41
C GLN A 79 10.13 3.20 -5.02
N GLN A 80 9.35 3.19 -3.93
CA GLN A 80 9.89 3.25 -2.57
C GLN A 80 10.75 2.03 -2.20
N LYS A 81 10.56 0.89 -2.88
CA LYS A 81 11.31 -0.36 -2.67
C LYS A 81 11.44 -0.73 -1.18
N ILE A 82 10.33 -0.66 -0.45
CA ILE A 82 10.31 -0.89 0.99
C ILE A 82 10.75 -2.35 1.27
N PRO A 83 11.89 -2.58 1.94
CA PRO A 83 12.42 -3.94 2.08
C PRO A 83 11.46 -4.85 2.83
N GLY A 84 11.32 -6.10 2.37
CA GLY A 84 10.49 -7.10 3.05
C GLY A 84 8.99 -6.78 3.05
N VAL A 85 8.51 -5.82 2.25
CA VAL A 85 7.09 -5.54 2.09
C VAL A 85 6.67 -5.88 0.66
N TYR A 86 5.60 -6.65 0.54
CA TYR A 86 5.04 -7.08 -0.74
C TYR A 86 3.57 -6.72 -0.76
N VAL A 87 3.11 -6.04 -1.82
CA VAL A 87 1.73 -5.52 -1.88
C VAL A 87 1.18 -5.68 -3.28
N MET A 88 -0.06 -6.15 -3.35
CA MET A 88 -0.83 -6.35 -4.57
C MET A 88 -2.22 -5.72 -4.40
N PRO A 89 -2.65 -4.83 -5.33
CA PRO A 89 -4.03 -4.40 -5.39
C PRO A 89 -4.94 -5.59 -5.71
N CYS A 90 -6.14 -5.61 -5.12
CA CYS A 90 -7.10 -6.69 -5.34
C CYS A 90 -7.62 -6.70 -6.77
N ALA A 91 -7.78 -7.88 -7.38
CA ALA A 91 -8.27 -8.00 -8.75
C ALA A 91 -9.70 -7.47 -8.92
N LYS A 92 -10.53 -7.58 -7.87
CA LYS A 92 -11.96 -7.22 -7.91
C LYS A 92 -12.22 -5.75 -7.62
N THR A 93 -11.34 -5.09 -6.84
CA THR A 93 -11.47 -3.68 -6.49
C THR A 93 -10.10 -3.05 -6.21
N PRO A 94 -9.78 -1.89 -6.83
CA PRO A 94 -8.51 -1.22 -6.59
C PRO A 94 -8.43 -0.54 -5.22
N LEU A 95 -9.55 -0.49 -4.47
CA LEU A 95 -9.64 0.12 -3.15
C LEU A 95 -9.18 -0.82 -2.02
N ILE A 96 -8.95 -2.10 -2.31
CA ILE A 96 -8.41 -3.05 -1.34
C ILE A 96 -7.05 -3.50 -1.83
N TRP A 97 -6.00 -3.29 -1.04
CA TRP A 97 -4.67 -3.82 -1.32
C TRP A 97 -4.33 -4.87 -0.29
N SER A 98 -3.89 -6.04 -0.75
CA SER A 98 -3.44 -7.13 0.11
C SER A 98 -1.93 -7.20 0.08
N GLY A 99 -1.31 -7.52 1.22
CA GLY A 99 0.13 -7.56 1.28
C GLY A 99 0.68 -8.38 2.43
N LEU A 100 2.01 -8.46 2.44
CA LEU A 100 2.78 -9.13 3.47
C LEU A 100 3.96 -8.27 3.91
N ILE A 101 4.25 -8.33 5.20
CA ILE A 101 5.42 -7.74 5.83
C ILE A 101 6.27 -8.85 6.43
N PHE A 102 7.52 -8.95 5.97
CA PHE A 102 8.57 -9.77 6.57
C PHE A 102 9.45 -8.91 7.46
N ILE A 103 9.47 -9.24 8.73
CA ILE A 103 10.28 -8.56 9.73
C ILE A 103 11.59 -9.32 9.89
N ARG A 104 12.70 -8.65 9.60
CA ARG A 104 14.03 -9.27 9.57
C ARG A 104 14.90 -8.97 10.80
N GLN A 105 14.52 -7.99 11.60
CA GLN A 105 15.33 -7.46 12.70
C GLN A 105 14.43 -7.03 13.86
N GLY A 106 15.00 -6.95 15.05
CA GLY A 106 14.33 -6.51 16.27
C GLY A 106 13.46 -7.60 16.89
N LEU A 107 12.61 -7.20 17.83
CA LEU A 107 11.83 -8.11 18.66
C LEU A 107 10.88 -9.03 17.88
N TYR A 108 10.39 -8.55 16.74
CA TYR A 108 9.45 -9.25 15.87
C TYR A 108 10.16 -10.00 14.72
N GLN A 109 11.49 -10.20 14.81
CA GLN A 109 12.26 -10.88 13.78
C GLN A 109 11.71 -12.28 13.47
N GLY A 110 11.66 -12.61 12.17
CA GLY A 110 11.10 -13.86 11.67
C GLY A 110 9.58 -13.82 11.48
N GLY A 111 8.92 -12.71 11.86
CA GLY A 111 7.51 -12.50 11.60
C GLY A 111 7.20 -12.36 10.11
N ALA A 112 6.18 -13.08 9.66
CA ALA A 112 5.55 -12.95 8.35
C ALA A 112 4.09 -12.58 8.56
N LEU A 113 3.75 -11.31 8.35
CA LEU A 113 2.46 -10.73 8.73
C LEU A 113 1.69 -10.37 7.47
N ARG A 114 0.54 -11.02 7.25
CA ARG A 114 -0.38 -10.67 6.17
C ARG A 114 -1.29 -9.53 6.60
N PHE A 115 -1.58 -8.62 5.67
CA PHE A 115 -2.44 -7.47 5.93
C PHE A 115 -3.33 -7.14 4.73
N SER A 116 -4.36 -6.36 5.01
CA SER A 116 -5.21 -5.68 4.05
C SER A 116 -5.25 -4.17 4.34
N LEU A 117 -5.12 -3.37 3.28
CA LEU A 117 -5.29 -1.92 3.28
C LEU A 117 -6.62 -1.60 2.59
N SER A 118 -7.57 -1.03 3.32
CA SER A 118 -8.87 -0.59 2.80
C SER A 118 -8.84 0.92 2.57
N ILE A 119 -8.99 1.33 1.32
CA ILE A 119 -8.96 2.72 0.87
C ILE A 119 -10.41 3.23 0.76
N PRO A 120 -10.74 4.44 1.23
CA PRO A 120 -12.10 4.97 1.14
C PRO A 120 -12.58 5.21 -0.29
N ASP A 121 -13.89 5.04 -0.53
CA ASP A 121 -14.52 5.23 -1.84
C ASP A 121 -14.42 6.68 -2.38
N ASN A 122 -14.15 7.65 -1.52
CA ASN A 122 -13.92 9.05 -1.90
C ASN A 122 -12.43 9.41 -1.99
N TYR A 123 -11.52 8.43 -2.03
CA TYR A 123 -10.10 8.67 -2.22
C TYR A 123 -9.83 9.47 -3.50
N PRO A 124 -8.92 10.47 -3.47
CA PRO A 124 -8.05 10.84 -2.35
C PRO A 124 -8.56 11.97 -1.42
N ASP A 125 -9.83 12.39 -1.53
CA ASP A 125 -10.45 13.38 -0.63
C ASP A 125 -11.01 12.78 0.68
N GLY A 126 -10.88 11.46 0.83
CA GLY A 126 -11.39 10.71 1.96
C GLY A 126 -10.55 10.75 3.23
N ASP A 127 -10.97 9.92 4.17
CA ASP A 127 -10.24 9.66 5.41
C ASP A 127 -8.96 8.84 5.17
N CYS A 128 -8.16 8.67 6.23
CA CYS A 128 -6.99 7.81 6.19
C CYS A 128 -7.39 6.35 5.88
N PRO A 129 -6.69 5.66 4.96
CA PRO A 129 -6.91 4.24 4.70
C PRO A 129 -6.79 3.39 5.98
N LYS A 130 -7.63 2.37 6.10
CA LYS A 130 -7.57 1.43 7.22
C LYS A 130 -6.55 0.34 6.94
N PHE A 131 -5.66 0.09 7.88
CA PHE A 131 -4.66 -0.97 7.80
C PHE A 131 -4.99 -2.06 8.82
N VAL A 132 -5.23 -3.28 8.35
CA VAL A 132 -5.68 -4.39 9.18
C VAL A 132 -4.78 -5.61 8.94
N PHE A 133 -4.25 -6.20 10.00
CA PHE A 133 -3.57 -7.49 9.92
C PHE A 133 -4.60 -8.62 9.86
N GLU A 134 -4.41 -9.57 8.94
CA GLU A 134 -5.33 -10.71 8.79
C GLU A 134 -5.28 -11.66 9.99
N PHE A 135 -4.13 -11.72 10.66
CA PHE A 135 -3.89 -12.56 11.83
C PHE A 135 -3.59 -11.68 13.05
N PRO A 136 -3.97 -12.13 14.26
CA PRO A 136 -3.73 -11.36 15.46
C PRO A 136 -2.23 -11.21 15.69
N VAL A 137 -1.76 -9.96 15.71
CA VAL A 137 -0.39 -9.58 16.00
C VAL A 137 -0.33 -9.01 17.40
N PHE A 138 0.45 -9.63 18.28
CA PHE A 138 0.62 -9.13 19.64
C PHE A 138 1.52 -7.88 19.63
N HIS A 139 0.92 -6.70 19.50
CA HIS A 139 1.63 -5.42 19.42
C HIS A 139 0.84 -4.28 20.10
N PRO A 140 1.49 -3.36 20.84
CA PRO A 140 0.80 -2.27 21.57
C PRO A 140 -0.10 -1.36 20.72
N LEU A 141 0.23 -1.16 19.43
CA LEU A 141 -0.52 -0.31 18.50
C LEU A 141 -1.51 -1.07 17.59
N VAL A 142 -1.66 -2.38 17.78
CA VAL A 142 -2.58 -3.21 16.99
C VAL A 142 -3.74 -3.60 17.89
N ASN A 143 -4.97 -3.36 17.44
CA ASN A 143 -6.15 -3.81 18.18
C ASN A 143 -6.17 -5.35 18.22
N PRO A 144 -6.23 -5.98 19.42
CA PRO A 144 -6.14 -7.44 19.55
C PRO A 144 -7.37 -8.18 18.99
N GLU A 145 -8.54 -7.53 18.91
CA GLU A 145 -9.78 -8.13 18.42
C GLU A 145 -9.93 -7.96 16.91
N THR A 146 -9.67 -6.76 16.39
CA THR A 146 -9.90 -6.44 14.97
C THR A 146 -8.67 -6.60 14.09
N GLY A 147 -7.46 -6.62 14.68
CA GLY A 147 -6.21 -6.58 13.93
C GLY A 147 -5.91 -5.20 13.31
N GLU A 148 -6.72 -4.18 13.58
CA GLU A 148 -6.53 -2.83 13.04
C GLU A 148 -5.34 -2.14 13.69
N LEU A 149 -4.45 -1.59 12.85
CA LEU A 149 -3.33 -0.76 13.28
C LEU A 149 -3.83 0.68 13.51
N ASP A 150 -3.40 1.32 14.60
CA ASP A 150 -3.67 2.74 14.86
C ASP A 150 -2.87 3.67 13.92
N VAL A 151 -3.34 3.77 12.68
CA VAL A 151 -2.78 4.66 11.65
C VAL A 151 -3.12 6.13 11.91
N LYS A 152 -4.19 6.41 12.66
CA LYS A 152 -4.68 7.77 12.93
C LYS A 152 -3.72 8.55 13.84
N ARG A 153 -2.91 7.85 14.63
CA ARG A 153 -1.79 8.44 15.36
C ARG A 153 -0.83 9.20 14.47
N GLU A 154 -0.37 8.58 13.38
CA GLU A 154 0.61 9.17 12.45
C GLU A 154 -0.10 10.07 11.43
N PHE A 155 -1.32 9.70 11.02
CA PHE A 155 -2.12 10.40 10.02
C PHE A 155 -3.47 10.87 10.57
N PRO A 156 -3.49 11.84 11.52
CA PRO A 156 -4.73 12.29 12.17
C PRO A 156 -5.66 13.03 11.20
N ARG A 157 -5.11 13.62 10.13
CA ARG A 157 -5.88 14.23 9.03
C ARG A 157 -5.29 13.80 7.69
N TRP A 158 -6.12 13.21 6.83
CA TRP A 158 -5.70 12.83 5.49
C TRP A 158 -5.64 14.04 4.56
N ARG A 159 -4.57 14.13 3.76
CA ARG A 159 -4.32 15.26 2.86
C ARG A 159 -3.92 14.73 1.48
N ARG A 160 -4.82 14.88 0.49
CA ARG A 160 -4.68 14.42 -0.90
C ARG A 160 -3.28 14.56 -1.53
N ASN A 161 -2.61 15.69 -1.33
CA ASN A 161 -1.34 16.01 -2.00
C ASN A 161 -0.10 15.90 -1.09
N VAL A 162 -0.26 15.35 0.11
CA VAL A 162 0.82 15.24 1.11
C VAL A 162 0.95 13.81 1.61
N ASN A 163 -0.19 13.16 1.80
CA ASN A 163 -0.24 11.81 2.32
C ASN A 163 -0.43 10.82 1.18
N HIS A 164 0.33 9.74 1.23
CA HIS A 164 0.34 8.70 0.21
C HIS A 164 0.13 7.32 0.85
N LEU A 165 -0.43 6.38 0.09
CA LEU A 165 -0.72 5.03 0.57
C LEU A 165 0.55 4.29 1.00
N TRP A 166 1.66 4.54 0.30
CA TRP A 166 2.95 3.97 0.66
C TRP A 166 3.44 4.40 2.05
N GLN A 167 3.08 5.61 2.51
CA GLN A 167 3.47 6.09 3.84
C GLN A 167 2.75 5.32 4.94
N VAL A 168 1.48 4.95 4.72
CA VAL A 168 0.72 4.10 5.65
C VAL A 168 1.36 2.72 5.76
N ILE A 169 1.73 2.13 4.63
CA ILE A 169 2.41 0.83 4.57
C ILE A 169 3.81 0.91 5.22
N PHE A 170 4.55 1.98 4.96
CA PHE A 170 5.85 2.23 5.57
C PHE A 170 5.72 2.39 7.10
N TYR A 171 4.73 3.14 7.56
CA TYR A 171 4.40 3.27 8.98
C TYR A 171 4.07 1.91 9.61
N ALA A 172 3.24 1.09 8.97
CA ALA A 172 2.90 -0.25 9.44
C ALA A 172 4.11 -1.18 9.57
N ARG A 173 5.15 -1.02 8.74
CA ARG A 173 6.43 -1.70 8.94
C ARG A 173 7.22 -1.11 10.12
N ARG A 174 7.26 0.23 10.23
CA ARG A 174 8.06 0.96 11.20
C ARG A 174 7.68 0.68 12.65
N VAL A 175 6.39 0.47 12.95
CA VAL A 175 5.92 0.21 14.32
C VAL A 175 6.59 -1.02 14.95
N PHE A 176 6.97 -2.02 14.16
CA PHE A 176 7.69 -3.21 14.64
C PHE A 176 9.17 -2.97 14.92
N SER A 177 9.76 -1.95 14.30
CA SER A 177 11.15 -1.55 14.55
C SER A 177 11.26 -0.65 15.77
N LYS A 178 10.26 0.22 15.99
CA LYS A 178 10.18 1.11 17.14
C LYS A 178 8.83 0.94 17.83
N VAL A 179 8.81 0.09 18.85
CA VAL A 179 7.61 -0.18 19.65
C VAL A 179 7.29 1.04 20.51
N GLU A 180 6.10 1.60 20.32
CA GLU A 180 5.59 2.72 21.12
C GLU A 180 4.45 2.26 22.03
N THR A 181 4.51 2.67 23.29
CA THR A 181 3.55 2.27 24.32
C THR A 181 2.66 3.43 24.80
N LYS A 182 2.81 4.63 24.24
CA LYS A 182 1.95 5.78 24.59
C LYS A 182 0.59 5.60 23.96
N SER A 183 -0.51 5.78 24.70
CA SER A 183 -1.90 5.62 24.22
C SER A 183 -2.12 4.35 23.38
N PRO A 184 -1.83 3.15 23.91
CA PRO A 184 -1.81 1.92 23.12
C PRO A 184 -3.22 1.47 22.72
N SER A 185 -3.33 0.83 21.55
CA SER A 185 -4.55 0.12 21.11
C SER A 185 -4.70 -1.23 21.81
N ASN A 186 -3.58 -1.83 22.22
CA ASN A 186 -3.52 -3.02 23.05
C ASN A 186 -2.84 -2.66 24.39
N PRO A 187 -3.63 -2.34 25.44
CA PRO A 187 -3.07 -1.97 26.74
C PRO A 187 -2.33 -3.12 27.41
N GLU A 188 -2.75 -4.38 27.17
CA GLU A 188 -2.07 -5.56 27.70
C GLU A 188 -0.66 -5.70 27.14
N ALA A 189 -0.51 -5.61 25.81
CA ALA A 189 0.80 -5.65 25.16
C ALA A 189 1.70 -4.50 25.63
N ALA A 190 1.15 -3.30 25.83
CA ALA A 190 1.91 -2.16 26.34
C ALA A 190 2.37 -2.35 27.79
N LEU A 191 1.50 -2.89 28.65
CA LEU A 191 1.81 -3.16 30.05
C LEU A 191 2.89 -4.24 30.18
N LEU A 192 2.73 -5.37 29.47
CA LEU A 192 3.74 -6.43 29.48
C LEU A 192 5.08 -5.91 28.93
N TYR A 193 5.07 -5.13 27.86
CA TYR A 193 6.30 -4.55 27.32
C TYR A 193 7.07 -3.68 28.35
N GLN A 194 6.37 -3.03 29.28
CA GLN A 194 6.97 -2.18 30.32
C GLN A 194 7.33 -2.92 31.60
N GLN A 195 6.51 -3.88 32.03
CA GLN A 195 6.62 -4.53 33.33
C GLN A 195 7.26 -5.92 33.26
N ASP A 196 6.90 -6.71 32.25
CA ASP A 196 7.31 -8.12 32.13
C ASP A 196 7.63 -8.47 30.67
N ARG A 197 8.91 -8.28 30.37
CA ARG A 197 9.43 -8.47 29.02
C ARG A 197 9.50 -9.95 28.61
N GLU A 198 9.67 -10.86 29.56
CA GLU A 198 9.73 -12.30 29.28
C GLU A 198 8.35 -12.80 28.84
N LEU A 199 7.30 -12.44 29.59
CA LEU A 199 5.93 -12.80 29.24
C LEU A 199 5.48 -12.14 27.93
N PHE A 200 5.94 -10.91 27.67
CA PHE A 200 5.74 -10.25 26.39
C PHE A 200 6.32 -11.06 25.23
N GLU A 201 7.59 -11.50 25.35
CA GLU A 201 8.28 -12.29 24.33
C GLU A 201 7.62 -13.66 24.12
N GLN A 202 7.12 -14.28 25.18
CA GLN A 202 6.36 -15.53 25.08
C GLN A 202 5.08 -15.36 24.26
N LYS A 203 4.24 -14.36 24.60
CA LYS A 203 2.99 -14.09 23.86
C LYS A 203 3.25 -13.68 22.41
N LEU A 204 4.31 -12.91 22.20
CA LEU A 204 4.73 -12.53 20.86
C LEU A 204 5.12 -13.76 20.04
N SER A 205 5.94 -14.67 20.59
CA SER A 205 6.37 -15.89 19.91
C SER A 205 5.18 -16.76 19.50
N GLU A 206 4.18 -16.89 20.38
CA GLU A 206 2.93 -17.59 20.08
C GLU A 206 2.15 -16.94 18.93
N SER A 207 1.99 -15.60 18.97
CA SER A 207 1.34 -14.83 17.91
C SER A 207 2.06 -14.96 16.56
N LEU A 208 3.39 -14.90 16.55
CA LEU A 208 4.19 -15.06 15.32
C LEU A 208 4.10 -16.48 14.75
N LYS A 209 4.07 -17.50 15.61
CA LYS A 209 3.86 -18.89 15.20
C LYS A 209 2.51 -19.06 14.51
N LEU A 210 1.43 -18.53 15.11
CA LEU A 210 0.09 -18.57 14.53
C LEU A 210 0.03 -17.86 13.17
N SER A 211 0.66 -16.69 13.05
CA SER A 211 0.72 -15.94 11.79
C SER A 211 1.45 -16.73 10.69
N LYS A 212 2.54 -17.41 11.05
CA LYS A 212 3.33 -18.23 10.12
C LYS A 212 2.56 -19.47 9.66
N ASP A 213 1.83 -20.14 10.56
CA ASP A 213 1.03 -21.32 10.21
C ASP A 213 -0.14 -20.96 9.29
N ARG A 214 -0.75 -19.80 9.52
CA ARG A 214 -1.82 -19.27 8.65
C ARG A 214 -1.34 -18.81 7.28
N LEU A 215 -0.05 -18.52 7.10
CA LEU A 215 0.52 -18.07 5.83
C LEU A 215 0.24 -19.02 4.66
N TYR A 216 0.27 -20.33 4.95
CA TYR A 216 0.03 -21.41 3.99
C TYR A 216 -1.45 -21.68 3.73
N GLN A 217 -2.33 -21.02 4.46
CA GLN A 217 -3.77 -21.16 4.28
C GLN A 217 -4.25 -20.19 3.19
N PRO A 218 -5.31 -20.56 2.46
CA PRO A 218 -5.88 -19.70 1.45
C PRO A 218 -6.27 -18.35 2.07
N PRO A 219 -6.02 -17.22 1.36
CA PRO A 219 -6.45 -15.90 1.81
C PRO A 219 -7.97 -15.88 2.06
N VAL A 220 -8.41 -15.08 3.03
CA VAL A 220 -9.83 -14.93 3.36
C VAL A 220 -10.65 -14.44 2.17
N LEU A 221 -10.07 -13.54 1.37
CA LEU A 221 -10.65 -13.06 0.12
C LEU A 221 -10.26 -14.00 -1.02
N ASP A 222 -11.26 -14.50 -1.75
CA ASP A 222 -11.04 -15.20 -3.02
C ASP A 222 -10.61 -14.19 -4.09
N ASP A 223 -9.31 -13.90 -4.09
CA ASP A 223 -8.66 -12.97 -5.00
C ASP A 223 -7.55 -13.69 -5.78
N PRO A 224 -7.58 -13.66 -7.12
CA PRO A 224 -6.50 -14.16 -7.97
C PRO A 224 -5.14 -13.47 -7.71
N TYR A 225 -5.12 -12.21 -7.28
CA TYR A 225 -3.89 -11.45 -7.03
C TYR A 225 -3.38 -11.56 -5.59
N ALA A 226 -4.08 -12.29 -4.73
CA ALA A 226 -3.64 -12.49 -3.36
C ALA A 226 -2.36 -13.34 -3.32
N LEU A 227 -1.41 -12.92 -2.48
CA LEU A 227 -0.12 -13.58 -2.30
C LEU A 227 -0.30 -14.90 -1.54
N ARG A 228 -0.05 -16.02 -2.23
CA ARG A 228 -0.18 -17.39 -1.71
C ARG A 228 1.20 -18.01 -1.48
N PHE A 229 1.33 -18.73 -0.37
CA PHE A 229 2.54 -19.44 -0.01
C PHE A 229 2.27 -20.94 -0.05
N SER A 230 3.17 -21.67 -0.69
CA SER A 230 3.21 -23.12 -0.66
C SER A 230 4.50 -23.59 0.00
N PRO A 231 4.49 -24.77 0.65
CA PRO A 231 5.72 -25.43 1.06
C PRO A 231 6.70 -25.57 -0.11
N TRP A 232 7.98 -25.71 0.22
CA TRP A 232 9.00 -25.93 -0.79
C TRP A 232 8.70 -27.20 -1.60
N ASN A 233 8.66 -27.07 -2.93
CA ASN A 233 8.52 -28.16 -3.86
C ASN A 233 9.79 -28.29 -4.71
N GLU A 234 10.51 -29.40 -4.54
CA GLU A 234 11.78 -29.67 -5.21
C GLU A 234 11.65 -29.87 -6.73
N ALA A 235 10.45 -30.16 -7.25
CA ALA A 235 10.24 -30.28 -8.69
C ALA A 235 10.09 -28.92 -9.40
N ILE A 236 9.70 -27.87 -8.68
CA ILE A 236 9.30 -26.58 -9.30
C ILE A 236 10.27 -25.46 -8.90
N HIS A 237 10.63 -25.38 -7.61
CA HIS A 237 11.33 -24.22 -7.08
C HIS A 237 12.84 -24.15 -7.32
N PRO A 238 13.62 -25.24 -7.53
CA PRO A 238 15.07 -25.11 -7.70
C PRO A 238 15.48 -24.24 -8.88
N ASP A 239 14.81 -24.37 -10.02
CA ASP A 239 15.16 -23.62 -11.23
C ASP A 239 14.81 -22.14 -11.08
N THR A 240 13.63 -21.83 -10.54
CA THR A 240 13.24 -20.46 -10.19
C THR A 240 14.21 -19.85 -9.18
N LYS A 241 14.61 -20.59 -8.15
CA LYS A 241 15.59 -20.13 -7.15
C LYS A 241 16.94 -19.82 -7.80
N LYS A 242 17.47 -20.70 -8.65
CA LYS A 242 18.72 -20.47 -9.38
C LYS A 242 18.64 -19.20 -10.23
N GLN A 243 17.55 -19.02 -10.96
CA GLN A 243 17.32 -17.84 -11.79
C GLN A 243 17.28 -16.56 -10.94
N MET A 244 16.57 -16.56 -9.81
CA MET A 244 16.51 -15.41 -8.89
C MET A 244 17.89 -15.04 -8.33
N MET A 245 18.69 -16.03 -7.92
CA MET A 245 20.04 -15.79 -7.40
C MET A 245 20.96 -15.21 -8.47
N HIS A 246 20.88 -15.71 -9.70
CA HIS A 246 21.68 -15.20 -10.82
C HIS A 246 21.29 -13.78 -11.24
N LEU A 247 19.99 -13.46 -11.26
CA LEU A 247 19.49 -12.11 -11.51
C LEU A 247 20.01 -11.12 -10.46
N SER A 248 19.99 -11.50 -9.18
CA SER A 248 20.52 -10.68 -8.09
C SER A 248 22.02 -10.39 -8.26
N GLN A 249 22.80 -11.40 -8.67
CA GLN A 249 24.25 -11.25 -8.90
C GLN A 249 24.54 -10.31 -10.09
N LYS A 250 23.79 -10.43 -11.19
CA LYS A 250 23.93 -9.53 -12.36
C LYS A 250 23.56 -8.09 -12.05
N CYS A 251 22.48 -7.85 -11.30
CA CYS A 251 22.13 -6.50 -10.86
C CYS A 251 23.24 -5.88 -10.00
N PHE A 252 23.89 -6.67 -9.13
CA PHE A 252 25.04 -6.20 -8.35
C PHE A 252 26.30 -5.93 -9.20
N GLN A 253 26.53 -6.72 -10.25
CA GLN A 253 27.67 -6.50 -11.17
C GLN A 253 27.45 -5.33 -12.13
N GLY A 254 26.19 -5.05 -12.53
CA GLY A 254 25.84 -3.93 -13.40
C GLY A 254 26.13 -2.54 -12.80
N PHE A 255 26.09 -2.39 -11.47
CA PHE A 255 26.53 -1.17 -10.79
C PHE A 255 28.06 -0.99 -10.80
N ARG A 256 28.83 -2.06 -11.03
CA ARG A 256 30.31 -2.02 -11.05
C ARG A 256 30.89 -1.65 -12.42
N HIS A 257 30.10 -1.78 -13.50
CA HIS A 257 30.60 -1.56 -14.87
C HIS A 257 30.30 -0.16 -15.45
N GLN A 258 29.56 0.70 -14.74
CA GLN A 258 29.29 2.07 -15.21
C GLN A 258 30.39 3.10 -14.86
N SER A 259 31.48 2.70 -14.18
CA SER A 259 32.54 3.61 -13.76
C SER A 259 33.80 3.60 -14.66
N ASN A 260 33.79 2.98 -15.84
CA ASN A 260 34.99 2.87 -16.69
C ASN A 260 34.97 3.69 -17.99
N GLU A 261 34.01 4.58 -18.20
CA GLU A 261 34.10 5.56 -19.28
C GLU A 261 34.10 7.00 -18.74
N SER A 262 35.16 7.72 -19.11
CA SER A 262 35.46 9.14 -18.92
C SER A 262 35.89 9.58 -17.50
N GLY A 263 37.17 9.98 -17.42
CA GLY A 263 37.87 10.32 -16.19
C GLY A 263 37.27 11.49 -15.40
N SER A 264 36.93 11.20 -14.16
CA SER A 264 37.12 12.04 -12.97
C SER A 264 36.61 11.25 -11.77
N ALA A 265 37.45 10.41 -11.17
CA ALA A 265 37.06 9.66 -9.99
C ALA A 265 36.90 10.61 -8.78
N ASN A 266 35.65 10.83 -8.35
CA ASN A 266 35.37 11.43 -7.05
C ASN A 266 35.62 10.37 -5.94
N PRO A 267 36.26 10.72 -4.81
CA PRO A 267 36.60 9.76 -3.75
C PRO A 267 35.38 9.11 -3.05
N SER A 268 34.16 9.58 -3.35
CA SER A 268 32.91 9.08 -2.80
C SER A 268 32.29 7.90 -3.56
N ASP A 269 32.82 7.54 -4.74
CA ASP A 269 32.35 6.39 -5.54
C ASP A 269 33.04 5.06 -5.19
N LEU A 270 34.08 5.11 -4.36
CA LEU A 270 34.66 3.92 -3.75
C LEU A 270 33.89 3.58 -2.49
N GLY A 271 32.76 2.90 -2.66
CA GLY A 271 32.03 2.29 -1.56
C GLY A 271 33.01 1.51 -0.66
N LEU A 272 33.00 1.85 0.63
CA LEU A 272 33.87 1.30 1.66
C LEU A 272 33.61 -0.21 1.87
N SER A 273 34.17 -1.03 1.00
CA SER A 273 34.31 -2.47 1.21
C SER A 273 35.76 -2.76 1.59
N TRP A 274 36.06 -2.73 2.89
CA TRP A 274 37.39 -3.04 3.43
C TRP A 274 37.67 -4.55 3.53
N MET A 275 37.14 -5.36 2.60
CA MET A 275 37.34 -6.81 2.58
C MET A 275 37.55 -7.29 1.16
N ASP A 276 38.70 -7.94 0.92
CA ASP A 276 38.93 -8.76 -0.26
C ASP A 276 38.21 -10.11 -0.08
N PRO A 277 37.48 -10.60 -1.10
CA PRO A 277 36.67 -11.81 -0.99
C PRO A 277 37.48 -13.11 -0.84
N ASP A 278 38.80 -13.05 -1.06
CA ASP A 278 39.67 -14.23 -1.12
C ASP A 278 40.63 -14.38 0.07
N GLN A 279 40.54 -13.53 1.11
CA GLN A 279 41.36 -13.66 2.33
C GLN A 279 40.57 -13.46 3.64
N PRO A 280 40.74 -14.35 4.65
CA PRO A 280 40.04 -14.23 5.93
C PRO A 280 40.76 -13.40 7.01
N ASN A 281 41.88 -12.73 6.71
CA ASN A 281 42.61 -11.96 7.71
C ASN A 281 42.36 -10.45 7.61
N ILE A 282 41.83 -9.90 8.69
CA ILE A 282 41.54 -8.49 8.90
C ILE A 282 42.78 -7.87 9.58
N PHE A 283 43.56 -7.09 8.83
CA PHE A 283 44.78 -6.34 9.22
C PHE A 283 46.12 -7.09 9.20
N VAL A 284 46.92 -6.84 8.16
CA VAL A 284 48.39 -6.76 8.28
C VAL A 284 48.81 -5.44 7.62
N LYS A 285 49.54 -4.61 8.37
CA LYS A 285 50.20 -3.40 7.90
C LYS A 285 51.51 -3.86 7.23
N ASP A 286 51.72 -3.53 5.97
CA ASP A 286 53.01 -3.74 5.32
C ASP A 286 54.06 -2.83 6.00
N GLU A 287 54.88 -3.42 6.86
CA GLU A 287 56.17 -2.84 7.25
C GLU A 287 57.22 -3.25 6.22
N SER A 288 57.28 -2.50 5.13
CA SER A 288 58.44 -2.52 4.25
C SER A 288 58.48 -1.25 3.42
N GLU A 289 59.18 -0.23 3.92
CA GLU A 289 60.14 0.56 3.15
C GLU A 289 60.79 1.60 4.08
N ASN A 290 61.89 1.19 4.69
CA ASN A 290 62.95 2.10 5.10
C ASN A 290 64.27 1.49 4.63
N ASN A 291 64.59 1.72 3.35
CA ASN A 291 65.95 1.98 2.87
C ASN A 291 65.91 2.55 1.44
#